data_AF-A0AAV1HCJ3-F1
#
_entry.id   AF-A0AAV1HCJ3-F1
#
_cell.length_a   1.000
_cell.length_b   1.000
_cell.length_c   1.000
_cell.angle_alpha   90.00
_cell.angle_beta   90.00
_cell.angle_gamma   90.00
#
_symmetry.space_group_name_H-M   'P 1'
#
loop_
_entity.id
_entity.type
_entity.pdbx_description
1 polymer ?
#
loop_
_entity_poly.entity_id
_entity_poly.type
_entity_poly.pdbx_seq_one_letter_code
_entity_poly.pdbx_strand_id
1 'polypeptide(L)'
;MSEADVTYSDVKFTKSRDKDKGKASPSEDTTYSEVKIAKTAPQPPAELTGPQQPAESNKRSCPTSVTAVVVVLLVLLVCAASALGYTTYQNSQTEEQLRSLRVENEELKKNITGRKCEAKPCLIFNQTCPKEHCLKCEEGWERFGEMCYNFSTNKLNWNASRDDCQRRGGDLVKIESREEQIYLDEILRNKMKEPEDKFWIGLTDSVNEGEWLWVDGSPLNERFTFWGQNEPDNLMHDDARGQDCARVGGTGFSKHWFDRSCRSPQKSICEKPVEKAETGL
;
A
#
# COMPACT_ATOMS: atom_id res chain seq x y z
N MET A 1 -6.19 30.11 13.55
CA MET A 1 -6.74 29.84 14.90
C MET A 1 -6.26 28.45 15.31
N SER A 2 -6.12 28.22 16.61
CA SER A 2 -5.34 27.14 17.21
C SER A 2 -5.98 25.75 17.12
N GLU A 3 -5.21 24.76 17.58
CA GLU A 3 -5.36 23.32 17.43
C GLU A 3 -6.68 22.70 17.93
N ALA A 4 -6.91 21.47 17.48
CA ALA A 4 -8.00 20.62 17.90
C ALA A 4 -7.76 20.00 19.28
N ASP A 5 -8.84 19.57 19.92
CA ASP A 5 -8.79 18.53 20.94
C ASP A 5 -9.90 17.50 20.66
N VAL A 6 -9.52 16.25 20.42
CA VAL A 6 -10.44 15.11 20.23
C VAL A 6 -10.03 14.04 21.24
N THR A 7 -10.68 14.09 22.40
CA THR A 7 -10.42 13.16 23.50
C THR A 7 -11.13 11.83 23.26
N TYR A 8 -10.35 10.77 23.01
CA TYR A 8 -10.85 9.40 23.07
C TYR A 8 -11.07 9.02 24.54
N SER A 9 -12.28 8.57 24.89
CA SER A 9 -12.60 8.12 26.26
C SER A 9 -12.69 6.59 26.35
N ASP A 10 -11.71 6.03 27.05
CA ASP A 10 -11.65 4.74 27.77
C ASP A 10 -12.69 3.64 27.47
N VAL A 11 -12.29 2.66 26.64
CA VAL A 11 -12.96 1.35 26.58
C VAL A 11 -12.56 0.51 27.80
N LYS A 12 -13.47 0.41 28.78
CA LYS A 12 -13.22 -0.33 30.03
C LYS A 12 -13.71 -1.78 29.96
N PHE A 13 -12.84 -2.70 29.55
CA PHE A 13 -13.12 -4.14 29.63
C PHE A 13 -13.17 -4.63 31.08
N THR A 14 -14.35 -5.08 31.54
CA THR A 14 -14.50 -5.82 32.79
C THR A 14 -14.41 -7.33 32.52
N LYS A 15 -13.35 -7.95 33.03
CA LYS A 15 -13.15 -9.40 32.98
C LYS A 15 -13.86 -10.03 34.17
N SER A 16 -15.03 -10.62 33.96
CA SER A 16 -15.62 -11.54 34.94
C SER A 16 -15.24 -12.98 34.61
N ARG A 17 -14.93 -13.74 35.65
CA ARG A 17 -14.46 -15.12 35.60
C ARG A 17 -15.34 -15.89 36.56
N ASP A 18 -16.14 -16.84 36.09
CA ASP A 18 -16.44 -18.02 36.91
C ASP A 18 -16.98 -19.22 36.13
N LYS A 19 -16.86 -20.38 36.79
CA LYS A 19 -17.32 -21.70 36.33
C LYS A 19 -18.70 -22.01 36.94
N ASP A 20 -19.58 -22.74 36.25
CA ASP A 20 -19.75 -24.20 36.43
C ASP A 20 -20.83 -24.76 35.45
N LYS A 21 -21.10 -26.07 35.51
CA LYS A 21 -21.93 -26.85 34.57
C LYS A 21 -23.43 -26.52 34.61
N GLY A 22 -24.12 -26.81 33.50
CA GLY A 22 -25.58 -26.99 33.47
C GLY A 22 -26.12 -27.26 32.06
N LYS A 23 -27.05 -28.21 31.92
CA LYS A 23 -27.57 -28.70 30.62
C LYS A 23 -29.11 -28.63 30.61
N ALA A 24 -29.72 -27.77 29.79
CA ALA A 24 -31.09 -27.90 29.25
C ALA A 24 -31.45 -26.75 28.29
N SER A 25 -32.28 -27.05 27.29
CA SER A 25 -33.02 -26.12 26.42
C SER A 25 -34.53 -26.37 26.60
N PRO A 26 -35.45 -25.65 25.93
CA PRO A 26 -35.49 -24.23 25.55
C PRO A 26 -36.79 -23.54 26.07
N SER A 27 -36.87 -22.20 26.02
CA SER A 27 -38.16 -21.48 26.02
C SER A 27 -38.04 -20.11 25.34
N GLU A 28 -39.17 -19.55 24.94
CA GLU A 28 -39.31 -18.50 23.92
C GLU A 28 -39.32 -17.06 24.46
N ASP A 29 -39.29 -16.12 23.50
CA ASP A 29 -39.86 -14.76 23.51
C ASP A 29 -39.19 -13.66 24.35
N THR A 30 -38.71 -12.62 23.64
CA THR A 30 -38.42 -11.30 24.21
C THR A 30 -38.86 -10.19 23.26
N THR A 31 -39.97 -9.54 23.62
CA THR A 31 -40.53 -8.36 22.98
C THR A 31 -39.70 -7.09 23.28
N TYR A 32 -39.55 -6.19 22.29
CA TYR A 32 -38.94 -4.87 22.46
C TYR A 32 -39.90 -3.88 23.15
N SER A 33 -39.39 -2.98 23.99
CA SER A 33 -40.16 -1.90 24.62
C SER A 33 -39.51 -0.53 24.35
N GLU A 34 -40.34 0.45 23.95
CA GLU A 34 -39.93 1.84 23.75
C GLU A 34 -39.66 2.57 25.08
N VAL A 35 -38.82 3.61 25.04
CA VAL A 35 -38.71 4.60 26.13
C VAL A 35 -39.07 5.99 25.61
N LYS A 36 -40.14 6.56 26.17
CA LYS A 36 -40.53 7.98 25.98
C LYS A 36 -39.98 8.81 27.14
N ILE A 37 -39.49 10.00 26.85
CA ILE A 37 -39.20 11.04 27.87
C ILE A 37 -39.82 12.36 27.41
N ALA A 38 -40.55 13.01 28.31
CA ALA A 38 -41.17 14.32 28.12
C ALA A 38 -40.98 15.15 29.39
N LYS A 39 -40.87 16.49 29.27
CA LYS A 39 -41.03 17.57 30.28
C LYS A 39 -40.69 18.91 29.58
N THR A 40 -41.17 20.12 29.92
CA THR A 40 -42.27 20.62 30.78
C THR A 40 -42.48 22.11 30.43
N ALA A 41 -43.69 22.67 30.61
CA ALA A 41 -43.96 24.13 30.60
C ALA A 41 -44.71 24.56 31.88
N PRO A 42 -44.39 25.73 32.45
CA PRO A 42 -45.38 26.79 32.80
C PRO A 42 -44.78 28.24 32.67
N GLN A 43 -45.44 29.40 32.86
CA GLN A 43 -46.83 29.91 32.83
C GLN A 43 -46.78 31.48 32.71
N PRO A 44 -47.88 32.20 32.39
CA PRO A 44 -47.89 33.65 32.07
C PRO A 44 -48.33 34.56 33.24
N PRO A 45 -48.25 35.90 33.07
CA PRO A 45 -49.46 36.77 33.10
C PRO A 45 -49.34 38.00 32.13
N ALA A 46 -50.31 38.89 31.86
CA ALA A 46 -51.78 38.96 32.07
C ALA A 46 -52.39 39.97 31.05
N GLU A 47 -53.71 40.10 31.05
CA GLU A 47 -54.56 40.82 30.09
C GLU A 47 -54.59 42.36 30.24
N LEU A 48 -54.82 43.10 29.15
CA LEU A 48 -55.38 44.47 29.21
C LEU A 48 -56.25 44.75 27.97
N THR A 49 -57.40 45.39 28.18
CA THR A 49 -58.53 45.50 27.23
C THR A 49 -58.60 46.82 26.46
N GLY A 50 -59.11 46.80 25.22
CA GLY A 50 -59.51 47.98 24.45
C GLY A 50 -60.09 47.61 23.06
N PRO A 51 -61.28 48.09 22.66
CA PRO A 51 -61.93 47.67 21.41
C PRO A 51 -61.84 48.68 20.24
N GLN A 52 -62.24 48.19 19.05
CA GLN A 52 -62.72 48.90 17.84
C GLN A 52 -61.80 48.95 16.59
N GLN A 53 -62.03 47.98 15.68
CA GLN A 53 -62.51 48.19 14.29
C GLN A 53 -61.63 48.97 13.26
N PRO A 54 -61.87 48.85 11.93
CA PRO A 54 -61.07 47.89 11.17
C PRO A 54 -60.35 48.45 9.93
N ALA A 55 -59.58 47.56 9.30
CA ALA A 55 -59.07 47.61 7.92
C ALA A 55 -57.96 48.66 7.62
N GLU A 56 -56.77 48.14 7.32
CA GLU A 56 -56.18 48.40 6.00
C GLU A 56 -55.26 47.25 5.55
N SER A 57 -55.04 47.18 4.23
CA SER A 57 -54.49 46.01 3.57
C SER A 57 -52.96 45.95 3.57
N ASN A 58 -52.39 44.77 3.82
CA ASN A 58 -51.21 44.36 3.07
C ASN A 58 -51.18 42.85 2.80
N LYS A 59 -51.36 42.45 1.54
CA LYS A 59 -51.37 41.03 1.13
C LYS A 59 -49.94 40.50 1.05
N ARG A 60 -49.49 39.74 2.06
CA ARG A 60 -48.33 38.84 1.87
C ARG A 60 -48.79 37.59 1.14
N SER A 61 -48.51 37.55 -0.17
CA SER A 61 -48.71 36.35 -0.99
C SER A 61 -47.87 35.20 -0.43
N CYS A 62 -48.50 34.04 -0.21
CA CYS A 62 -47.79 32.82 0.13
C CYS A 62 -47.27 32.17 -1.17
N PRO A 63 -45.96 31.87 -1.30
CA PRO A 63 -45.42 31.28 -2.52
C PRO A 63 -46.07 29.91 -2.78
N THR A 64 -46.40 29.64 -4.04
CA THR A 64 -46.95 28.33 -4.42
C THR A 64 -45.90 27.24 -4.23
N SER A 65 -46.34 26.01 -3.92
CA SER A 65 -45.45 24.86 -3.67
C SER A 65 -44.42 24.65 -4.80
N VAL A 66 -44.81 24.91 -6.05
CA VAL A 66 -43.92 24.85 -7.22
C VAL A 66 -42.77 25.86 -7.13
N THR A 67 -43.03 27.10 -6.70
CA THR A 67 -41.98 28.12 -6.51
C THR A 67 -41.00 27.70 -5.41
N ALA A 68 -41.48 27.12 -4.32
CA ALA A 68 -40.62 26.61 -3.25
C ALA A 68 -39.71 25.46 -3.75
N VAL A 69 -40.26 24.51 -4.51
CA VAL A 69 -39.48 23.40 -5.11
C VAL A 69 -38.42 23.92 -6.08
N VAL A 70 -38.76 24.89 -6.95
CA VAL A 70 -37.79 25.49 -7.89
C VAL A 70 -36.65 26.20 -7.14
N VAL A 71 -36.93 26.94 -6.08
CA VAL A 71 -35.90 27.59 -5.26
C VAL A 71 -34.97 26.56 -4.60
N VAL A 72 -35.52 25.46 -4.05
CA VAL A 72 -34.71 24.37 -3.48
C VAL A 72 -33.81 23.73 -4.54
N LEU A 73 -34.33 23.44 -5.73
CA LEU A 73 -33.54 22.87 -6.83
C LEU A 73 -32.41 23.82 -7.27
N LEU A 74 -32.67 25.13 -7.37
CA LEU A 74 -31.62 26.11 -7.70
C LEU A 74 -30.54 26.18 -6.62
N VAL A 75 -30.90 26.14 -5.33
CA VAL A 75 -29.94 26.09 -4.23
C VAL A 75 -29.09 24.83 -4.30
N LEU A 76 -29.70 23.66 -4.53
CA LEU A 76 -28.97 22.40 -4.68
C LEU A 76 -28.01 22.40 -5.88
N LEU A 77 -28.41 22.99 -7.02
CA LEU A 77 -27.54 23.14 -8.19
C LEU A 77 -26.35 24.06 -7.91
N VAL A 78 -26.56 25.18 -7.20
CA VAL A 78 -25.47 26.09 -6.79
C VAL A 78 -24.52 25.42 -5.79
N CYS A 79 -25.05 24.66 -4.83
CA CYS A 79 -24.22 23.86 -3.91
C CYS A 79 -23.40 22.80 -4.64
N ALA A 80 -24.01 22.06 -5.58
CA ALA A 80 -23.32 21.05 -6.38
C ALA A 80 -22.22 21.67 -7.26
N ALA A 81 -22.50 22.79 -7.94
CA ALA A 81 -21.51 23.52 -8.73
C ALA A 81 -20.35 24.05 -7.86
N SER A 82 -20.65 24.53 -6.66
CA SER A 82 -19.63 25.00 -5.70
C SER A 82 -18.75 23.85 -5.19
N ALA A 83 -19.34 22.69 -4.89
CA ALA A 83 -18.61 21.49 -4.48
C ALA A 83 -17.74 20.92 -5.62
N LEU A 84 -18.24 20.92 -6.86
CA LEU A 84 -17.47 20.54 -8.04
C LEU A 84 -16.32 21.52 -8.30
N GLY A 85 -16.54 22.83 -8.19
CA GLY A 85 -15.47 23.83 -8.30
C GLY A 85 -14.41 23.71 -7.21
N TYR A 86 -14.82 23.42 -5.97
CA TYR A 86 -13.89 23.19 -4.86
C TYR A 86 -13.07 21.92 -5.04
N THR A 87 -13.70 20.81 -5.43
CA THR A 87 -13.01 19.52 -5.64
C THR A 87 -12.07 19.57 -6.84
N THR A 88 -12.43 20.22 -7.95
CA THR A 88 -11.51 20.40 -9.09
C THR A 88 -10.35 21.33 -8.76
N TYR A 89 -10.59 22.40 -7.99
CA TYR A 89 -9.52 23.29 -7.50
C TYR A 89 -8.54 22.54 -6.58
N GLN A 90 -9.03 21.78 -5.60
CA GLN A 90 -8.18 20.97 -4.73
C GLN A 90 -7.39 19.91 -5.50
N ASN A 91 -8.02 19.25 -6.48
CA ASN A 91 -7.33 18.29 -7.34
C ASN A 91 -6.23 18.95 -8.18
N SER A 92 -6.47 20.15 -8.73
CA SER A 92 -5.47 20.94 -9.46
C SER A 92 -4.28 21.34 -8.58
N GLN A 93 -4.54 21.78 -7.36
CA GLN A 93 -3.49 22.12 -6.39
C GLN A 93 -2.69 20.88 -5.96
N THR A 94 -3.36 19.75 -5.75
CA THR A 94 -2.71 18.47 -5.42
C THR A 94 -1.82 17.99 -6.56
N GLU A 95 -2.26 18.13 -7.82
CA GLU A 95 -1.46 17.83 -9.02
C GLU A 95 -0.21 18.72 -9.14
N GLU A 96 -0.32 20.02 -8.84
CA GLU A 96 0.83 20.94 -8.82
C GLU A 96 1.82 20.58 -7.71
N GLN A 97 1.35 20.31 -6.49
CA GLN A 97 2.19 19.83 -5.38
C GLN A 97 2.88 18.49 -5.71
N LEU A 98 2.16 17.55 -6.33
CA LEU A 98 2.70 16.25 -6.74
C LEU A 98 3.75 16.40 -7.85
N ARG A 99 3.59 17.34 -8.79
CA ARG A 99 4.61 17.67 -9.79
C ARG A 99 5.84 18.29 -9.15
N SER A 100 5.66 19.23 -8.22
CA SER A 100 6.76 19.85 -7.46
C SER A 100 7.57 18.79 -6.70
N LEU A 101 6.90 17.94 -5.92
CA LEU A 101 7.51 16.84 -5.17
C LEU A 101 8.21 15.83 -6.08
N ARG A 102 7.69 15.55 -7.28
CA ARG A 102 8.37 14.67 -8.26
C ARG A 102 9.68 15.29 -8.75
N VAL A 103 9.69 16.59 -9.06
CA VAL A 103 10.92 17.30 -9.48
C VAL A 103 11.94 17.31 -8.35
N GLU A 104 11.53 17.67 -7.13
CA GLU A 104 12.40 17.66 -5.95
C GLU A 104 12.98 16.27 -5.68
N ASN A 105 12.17 15.20 -5.78
CA ASN A 105 12.67 13.83 -5.64
C ASN A 105 13.70 13.46 -6.71
N GLU A 106 13.51 13.85 -7.97
CA GLU A 106 14.48 13.60 -9.04
C GLU A 106 15.76 14.45 -8.88
N GLU A 107 15.68 15.65 -8.31
CA GLU A 107 16.85 16.45 -7.93
C GLU A 107 17.60 15.86 -6.73
N LEU A 108 16.89 15.41 -5.70
CA LEU A 108 17.47 14.71 -4.55
C LEU A 108 18.13 13.40 -4.97
N LYS A 109 17.51 12.60 -5.85
CA LYS A 109 18.12 11.41 -6.45
C LYS A 109 19.41 11.75 -7.20
N LYS A 110 19.44 12.82 -8.00
CA LYS A 110 20.66 13.29 -8.70
C LYS A 110 21.75 13.72 -7.71
N ASN A 111 21.40 14.47 -6.68
CA ASN A 111 22.32 14.92 -5.63
C ASN A 111 22.91 13.73 -4.84
N ILE A 112 22.09 12.75 -4.45
CA ILE A 112 22.54 11.52 -3.79
C ILE A 112 23.44 10.70 -4.73
N THR A 113 23.06 10.54 -6.00
CA THR A 113 23.84 9.80 -7.00
C THR A 113 25.19 10.47 -7.28
N GLY A 114 25.24 11.80 -7.34
CA GLY A 114 26.49 12.56 -7.45
C GLY A 114 27.39 12.39 -6.23
N ARG A 115 26.83 12.56 -5.02
CA ARG A 115 27.58 12.39 -3.76
C ARG A 115 28.09 10.97 -3.55
N LYS A 116 27.43 9.95 -4.10
CA LYS A 116 27.90 8.55 -4.06
C LYS A 116 29.22 8.34 -4.83
N CYS A 117 29.65 9.31 -5.64
CA CYS A 117 30.95 9.34 -6.33
C CYS A 117 31.96 10.35 -5.73
N GLU A 118 31.61 11.10 -4.66
CA GLU A 118 32.48 12.10 -4.01
C GLU A 118 32.97 11.70 -2.61
N ALA A 119 32.92 10.42 -2.27
CA ALA A 119 33.53 9.91 -1.05
C ALA A 119 35.07 9.85 -1.15
N LYS A 120 35.76 10.99 -0.96
CA LYS A 120 37.20 11.03 -0.63
C LYS A 120 37.54 12.14 0.37
N PRO A 121 38.25 11.77 1.44
CA PRO A 121 39.56 12.37 1.67
C PRO A 121 40.65 11.31 1.52
N CYS A 122 41.50 11.45 0.49
CA CYS A 122 42.81 10.83 0.55
C CYS A 122 43.61 11.53 1.64
N LEU A 123 43.99 10.84 2.71
CA LEU A 123 44.94 11.40 3.67
C LEU A 123 46.30 11.56 2.98
N ILE A 124 46.77 12.82 2.92
CA ILE A 124 48.00 13.17 2.23
C ILE A 124 49.19 12.74 3.09
N PHE A 125 49.73 11.56 2.82
CA PHE A 125 51.19 11.34 2.67
C PHE A 125 51.45 10.01 1.97
N ASN A 126 52.29 10.02 0.92
CA ASN A 126 52.71 8.85 0.13
C ASN A 126 51.61 7.97 -0.49
N GLN A 127 50.90 8.53 -1.45
CA GLN A 127 50.68 7.99 -2.81
C GLN A 127 50.41 6.48 -3.03
N THR A 128 49.82 5.78 -2.07
CA THR A 128 48.99 4.60 -2.31
C THR A 128 47.63 4.85 -1.67
N CYS A 129 46.63 5.18 -2.49
CA CYS A 129 45.28 4.75 -2.10
C CYS A 129 45.36 3.22 -1.93
N PRO A 130 44.82 2.65 -0.85
CA PRO A 130 44.51 1.23 -0.87
C PRO A 130 43.75 0.93 -2.17
N LYS A 131 44.07 -0.19 -2.83
CA LYS A 131 43.18 -0.72 -3.86
C LYS A 131 41.93 -1.21 -3.13
N GLU A 132 41.04 -0.30 -2.77
CA GLU A 132 39.66 -0.66 -2.45
C GLU A 132 39.16 -1.45 -3.65
N HIS A 133 38.86 -2.74 -3.43
CA HIS A 133 38.36 -3.61 -4.47
C HIS A 133 37.10 -2.94 -5.03
N CYS A 134 37.18 -2.42 -6.25
CA CYS A 134 36.04 -1.75 -6.87
C CYS A 134 34.97 -2.80 -7.15
N LEU A 135 34.09 -3.01 -6.17
CA LEU A 135 33.00 -4.00 -6.19
C LEU A 135 32.15 -3.74 -7.43
N LYS A 136 32.38 -4.56 -8.46
CA LYS A 136 31.84 -4.40 -9.80
C LYS A 136 31.13 -5.70 -10.18
N CYS A 137 29.97 -5.54 -10.81
CA CYS A 137 29.27 -6.66 -11.41
C CYS A 137 29.73 -6.88 -12.86
N GLU A 138 29.63 -8.12 -13.33
CA GLU A 138 29.78 -8.47 -14.74
C GLU A 138 28.86 -7.64 -15.64
N GLU A 139 29.18 -7.58 -16.94
CA GLU A 139 28.31 -6.92 -17.92
C GLU A 139 26.92 -7.59 -17.96
N GLY A 140 25.87 -6.77 -18.02
CA GLY A 140 24.48 -7.25 -17.94
C GLY A 140 23.96 -7.54 -16.52
N TRP A 141 24.77 -7.30 -15.48
CA TRP A 141 24.34 -7.35 -14.08
C TRP A 141 24.30 -5.95 -13.46
N GLU A 142 23.24 -5.66 -12.71
CA GLU A 142 23.05 -4.39 -12.00
C GLU A 142 23.46 -4.54 -10.53
N ARG A 143 24.16 -3.54 -9.97
CA ARG A 143 24.65 -3.61 -8.59
C ARG A 143 23.70 -2.95 -7.62
N PHE A 144 23.34 -3.66 -6.55
CA PHE A 144 22.72 -3.08 -5.35
C PHE A 144 23.36 -3.66 -4.09
N GLY A 145 23.87 -2.80 -3.20
CA GLY A 145 24.64 -3.21 -2.03
C GLY A 145 25.93 -3.97 -2.39
N GLU A 146 26.07 -5.18 -1.85
CA GLU A 146 27.15 -6.15 -2.13
C GLU A 146 26.69 -7.26 -3.10
N MET A 147 25.52 -7.10 -3.73
CA MET A 147 24.94 -8.08 -4.66
C MET A 147 24.83 -7.51 -6.08
N CYS A 148 24.82 -8.44 -7.03
CA CYS A 148 24.67 -8.22 -8.46
C CYS A 148 23.41 -8.94 -8.92
N TYR A 149 22.53 -8.26 -9.66
CA TYR A 149 21.24 -8.77 -10.09
C TYR A 149 21.15 -8.82 -11.62
N ASN A 150 20.69 -9.95 -12.17
CA ASN A 150 20.42 -10.11 -13.60
C ASN A 150 18.93 -10.35 -13.84
N PHE A 151 18.33 -9.54 -14.71
CA PHE A 151 16.90 -9.56 -15.00
C PHE A 151 16.66 -10.25 -16.35
N SER A 152 16.59 -11.58 -16.34
CA SER A 152 16.42 -12.41 -17.53
C SER A 152 15.02 -12.21 -18.15
N THR A 153 14.98 -11.83 -19.42
CA THR A 153 13.73 -11.67 -20.19
C THR A 153 13.20 -12.98 -20.78
N ASN A 154 13.96 -14.08 -20.67
CA ASN A 154 13.54 -15.40 -21.13
C ASN A 154 12.39 -15.89 -20.24
N LYS A 155 11.27 -16.30 -20.84
CA LYS A 155 10.13 -16.85 -20.10
C LYS A 155 10.29 -18.35 -19.91
N LEU A 156 10.61 -18.78 -18.69
CA LEU A 156 10.90 -20.17 -18.30
C LEU A 156 10.04 -20.58 -17.09
N ASN A 157 9.94 -21.89 -16.83
CA ASN A 157 9.39 -22.39 -15.57
C ASN A 157 10.38 -22.16 -14.42
N TRP A 158 9.91 -22.22 -13.16
CA TRP A 158 10.71 -21.82 -12.00
C TRP A 158 12.03 -22.60 -11.88
N ASN A 159 11.99 -23.93 -12.03
CA ASN A 159 13.19 -24.78 -12.01
C ASN A 159 14.17 -24.42 -13.13
N ALA A 160 13.70 -24.28 -14.37
CA ALA A 160 14.56 -23.94 -15.51
C ALA A 160 15.14 -22.51 -15.40
N SER A 161 14.42 -21.57 -14.77
CA SER A 161 14.95 -20.26 -14.40
C SER A 161 16.03 -20.36 -13.32
N ARG A 162 15.85 -21.24 -12.33
CA ARG A 162 16.86 -21.52 -11.29
C ARG A 162 18.15 -22.07 -11.90
N ASP A 163 18.03 -23.10 -12.74
CA ASP A 163 19.15 -23.69 -13.49
C ASP A 163 19.88 -22.62 -14.35
N ASP A 164 19.15 -21.66 -14.92
CA ASP A 164 19.70 -20.55 -15.71
C ASP A 164 20.44 -19.52 -14.86
N CYS A 165 20.01 -19.26 -13.62
CA CYS A 165 20.76 -18.46 -12.66
C CYS A 165 22.03 -19.18 -12.18
N GLN A 166 21.93 -20.47 -11.84
CA GLN A 166 23.05 -21.29 -11.38
C GLN A 166 24.15 -21.44 -12.45
N ARG A 167 23.76 -21.63 -13.72
CA ARG A 167 24.71 -21.61 -14.85
C ARG A 167 25.43 -20.27 -15.05
N ARG A 168 24.95 -19.17 -14.48
CA ARG A 168 25.61 -17.85 -14.50
C ARG A 168 26.34 -17.51 -13.18
N GLY A 169 26.52 -18.48 -12.29
CA GLY A 169 27.24 -18.30 -11.02
C GLY A 169 26.43 -17.59 -9.93
N GLY A 170 25.10 -17.70 -9.97
CA GLY A 170 24.18 -17.16 -8.97
C GLY A 170 23.07 -18.13 -8.60
N ASP A 171 21.98 -17.65 -8.01
CA ASP A 171 20.71 -18.39 -7.90
C ASP A 171 19.54 -17.41 -8.15
N LEU A 172 18.28 -17.88 -8.07
CA LEU A 172 17.12 -16.98 -8.08
C LEU A 172 17.15 -16.07 -6.84
N VAL A 173 16.79 -14.78 -7.00
CA VAL A 173 16.94 -13.78 -5.94
C VAL A 173 16.21 -14.13 -4.64
N LYS A 174 16.94 -14.03 -3.53
CA LYS A 174 16.46 -14.09 -2.16
C LYS A 174 16.32 -12.68 -1.61
N ILE A 175 15.10 -12.26 -1.30
CA ILE A 175 14.84 -10.88 -0.88
C ILE A 175 14.85 -10.80 0.65
N GLU A 176 15.91 -10.24 1.21
CA GLU A 176 16.19 -10.23 2.66
C GLU A 176 15.88 -8.88 3.34
N SER A 177 15.58 -7.83 2.57
CA SER A 177 15.34 -6.48 3.11
C SER A 177 14.23 -5.70 2.39
N ARG A 178 13.73 -4.64 3.05
CA ARG A 178 12.75 -3.72 2.46
C ARG A 178 13.38 -2.85 1.39
N GLU A 179 14.62 -2.46 1.60
CA GLU A 179 15.42 -1.62 0.73
C GLU A 179 15.68 -2.33 -0.61
N GLU A 180 15.94 -3.63 -0.56
CA GLU A 180 16.05 -4.51 -1.72
C GLU A 180 14.71 -4.69 -2.45
N GLN A 181 13.62 -4.98 -1.74
CA GLN A 181 12.29 -5.04 -2.38
C GLN A 181 11.95 -3.73 -3.12
N ILE A 182 12.26 -2.57 -2.51
CA ILE A 182 12.05 -1.26 -3.14
C ILE A 182 12.93 -1.12 -4.39
N TYR A 183 14.21 -1.49 -4.32
CA TYR A 183 15.11 -1.48 -5.49
C TYR A 183 14.57 -2.35 -6.63
N LEU A 184 14.11 -3.58 -6.33
CA LEU A 184 13.52 -4.45 -7.34
C LEU A 184 12.22 -3.85 -7.92
N ASP A 185 11.31 -3.34 -7.09
CA ASP A 185 10.08 -2.66 -7.56
C ASP A 185 10.38 -1.45 -8.45
N GLU A 186 11.42 -0.65 -8.15
CA GLU A 186 11.84 0.48 -8.98
C GLU A 186 12.38 0.03 -10.35
N ILE A 187 13.25 -0.98 -10.36
CA ILE A 187 13.88 -1.49 -11.60
C ILE A 187 12.87 -2.23 -12.48
N LEU A 188 11.97 -3.02 -11.90
CA LEU A 188 11.00 -3.84 -12.63
C LEU A 188 9.97 -3.02 -13.41
N ARG A 189 9.62 -1.80 -12.95
CA ARG A 189 8.74 -0.86 -13.67
C ARG A 189 9.18 -0.60 -15.11
N ASN A 190 10.49 -0.64 -15.40
CA ASN A 190 11.05 -0.41 -16.73
C ASN A 190 11.30 -1.72 -17.51
N LYS A 191 11.16 -2.89 -16.88
CA LYS A 191 11.46 -4.22 -17.48
C LYS A 191 10.21 -5.07 -17.73
N MET A 192 9.09 -4.76 -17.08
CA MET A 192 7.75 -5.23 -17.43
C MET A 192 7.25 -4.39 -18.62
N LYS A 193 7.04 -5.04 -19.78
CA LYS A 193 6.53 -4.38 -21.00
C LYS A 193 5.06 -4.75 -21.24
N GLU A 194 4.69 -5.97 -20.88
CA GLU A 194 3.32 -6.47 -20.94
C GLU A 194 2.68 -6.47 -19.54
N PRO A 195 1.34 -6.32 -19.40
CA PRO A 195 0.66 -6.33 -18.10
C PRO A 195 0.93 -7.59 -17.26
N GLU A 196 1.02 -8.74 -17.93
CA GLU A 196 1.27 -10.05 -17.32
C GLU A 196 2.75 -10.35 -17.08
N ASP A 197 3.69 -9.46 -17.44
CA ASP A 197 5.09 -9.68 -17.10
C ASP A 197 5.27 -9.67 -15.57
N LYS A 198 5.76 -10.79 -15.04
CA LYS A 198 6.29 -10.96 -13.68
C LYS A 198 7.59 -11.75 -13.76
N PHE A 199 8.35 -11.74 -12.67
CA PHE A 199 9.66 -12.38 -12.59
C PHE A 199 9.70 -13.38 -11.44
N TRP A 200 10.16 -14.60 -11.67
CA TRP A 200 10.45 -15.57 -10.61
C TRP A 200 11.49 -15.02 -9.63
N ILE A 201 11.22 -15.25 -8.34
CA ILE A 201 12.16 -15.07 -7.23
C ILE A 201 12.45 -16.45 -6.59
N GLY A 202 13.45 -16.53 -5.73
CA GLY A 202 13.93 -17.79 -5.17
C GLY A 202 13.06 -18.39 -4.06
N LEU A 203 11.75 -18.14 -4.02
CA LEU A 203 10.86 -18.54 -2.92
C LEU A 203 9.84 -19.59 -3.40
N THR A 204 9.72 -20.70 -2.68
CA THR A 204 8.81 -21.83 -3.00
C THR A 204 8.41 -22.60 -1.74
N ASP A 205 7.18 -23.11 -1.69
CA ASP A 205 6.70 -24.07 -0.67
C ASP A 205 6.42 -25.46 -1.28
N SER A 206 6.89 -25.73 -2.50
CA SER A 206 6.70 -27.00 -3.25
C SER A 206 7.14 -28.29 -2.54
N VAL A 207 7.85 -28.18 -1.42
CA VAL A 207 8.25 -29.29 -0.55
C VAL A 207 7.16 -29.61 0.49
N ASN A 208 6.52 -28.59 1.06
CA ASN A 208 5.46 -28.70 2.03
C ASN A 208 4.59 -27.44 2.00
N GLU A 209 3.34 -27.60 1.58
CA GLU A 209 2.34 -26.54 1.41
C GLU A 209 2.28 -25.57 2.61
N GLY A 210 2.42 -24.27 2.33
CA GLY A 210 2.42 -23.20 3.34
C GLY A 210 3.78 -22.96 4.03
N GLU A 211 4.76 -23.86 3.90
CA GLU A 211 6.12 -23.67 4.42
C GLU A 211 7.07 -23.11 3.34
N TRP A 212 7.00 -21.79 3.14
CA TRP A 212 7.81 -21.08 2.15
C TRP A 212 9.30 -21.08 2.51
N LEU A 213 10.11 -21.68 1.64
CA LEU A 213 11.56 -21.75 1.70
C LEU A 213 12.21 -20.97 0.55
N TRP A 214 13.34 -20.33 0.86
CA TRP A 214 14.22 -19.75 -0.14
C TRP A 214 15.07 -20.85 -0.83
N VAL A 215 15.66 -20.52 -1.98
CA VAL A 215 16.53 -21.42 -2.76
C VAL A 215 17.75 -21.95 -1.97
N ASP A 216 18.20 -21.23 -0.94
CA ASP A 216 19.25 -21.66 -0.01
C ASP A 216 18.76 -22.61 1.10
N GLY A 217 17.46 -22.91 1.14
CA GLY A 217 16.80 -23.73 2.16
C GLY A 217 16.42 -22.99 3.43
N SER A 218 16.66 -21.68 3.53
CA SER A 218 16.25 -20.88 4.69
C SER A 218 14.75 -20.56 4.66
N PRO A 219 14.05 -20.53 5.81
CA PRO A 219 12.63 -20.23 5.85
C PRO A 219 12.34 -18.74 5.61
N LEU A 220 11.16 -18.43 5.07
CA LEU A 220 10.69 -17.06 4.93
C LEU A 220 10.60 -16.37 6.31
N ASN A 221 11.26 -15.22 6.44
CA ASN A 221 11.10 -14.35 7.60
C ASN A 221 9.85 -13.48 7.43
N GLU A 222 8.83 -13.67 8.27
CA GLU A 222 7.57 -12.91 8.25
C GLU A 222 7.74 -11.38 8.31
N ARG A 223 8.88 -10.87 8.81
CA ARG A 223 9.16 -9.42 8.82
C ARG A 223 9.51 -8.85 7.43
N PHE A 224 9.95 -9.72 6.52
CA PHE A 224 10.38 -9.39 5.16
C PHE A 224 9.52 -10.12 4.13
N THR A 225 8.22 -10.24 4.42
CA THR A 225 7.22 -10.66 3.43
C THR A 225 6.69 -9.47 2.64
N PHE A 226 6.60 -9.64 1.32
CA PHE A 226 6.04 -8.64 0.40
C PHE A 226 4.98 -9.26 -0.51
N TRP A 227 4.21 -10.22 0.02
CA TRP A 227 2.97 -10.72 -0.60
C TRP A 227 1.99 -9.59 -0.93
N GLY A 228 1.37 -9.71 -2.10
CA GLY A 228 0.27 -8.87 -2.57
C GLY A 228 -0.98 -9.00 -1.70
N GLN A 229 -2.03 -8.28 -2.07
CA GLN A 229 -3.28 -8.34 -1.32
C GLN A 229 -4.00 -9.67 -1.59
N ASN A 230 -4.24 -10.43 -0.52
CA ASN A 230 -4.80 -11.79 -0.53
C ASN A 230 -3.86 -12.89 -1.06
N GLU A 231 -2.56 -12.60 -1.20
CA GLU A 231 -1.53 -13.55 -1.61
C GLU A 231 -0.79 -14.14 -0.37
N PRO A 232 -0.23 -15.36 -0.46
CA PRO A 232 -0.43 -16.32 -1.54
C PRO A 232 -1.87 -16.88 -1.52
N ASP A 233 -2.45 -17.12 -2.70
CA ASP A 233 -3.86 -17.51 -2.86
C ASP A 233 -4.08 -19.00 -3.14
N ASN A 234 -3.01 -19.71 -3.53
CA ASN A 234 -2.94 -21.12 -3.87
C ASN A 234 -4.06 -21.62 -4.82
N LEU A 235 -4.31 -20.89 -5.90
CA LEU A 235 -5.32 -21.27 -6.90
C LEU A 235 -4.98 -22.56 -7.67
N MET A 236 -5.71 -23.63 -7.35
CA MET A 236 -5.67 -25.00 -7.92
C MET A 236 -6.08 -25.14 -9.41
N HIS A 237 -6.14 -24.05 -10.18
CA HIS A 237 -6.63 -24.07 -11.57
C HIS A 237 -5.60 -24.57 -12.59
N ASP A 238 -4.31 -24.29 -12.37
CA ASP A 238 -3.23 -24.55 -13.36
C ASP A 238 -2.36 -25.77 -13.02
N ASP A 239 -2.27 -26.17 -11.74
CA ASP A 239 -1.57 -27.39 -11.28
C ASP A 239 -2.36 -28.00 -10.11
N ALA A 240 -2.49 -29.33 -10.09
CA ALA A 240 -3.23 -30.05 -9.05
C ALA A 240 -2.48 -30.11 -7.70
N ARG A 241 -1.26 -29.59 -7.65
CA ARG A 241 -0.48 -29.40 -6.43
C ARG A 241 -0.67 -28.02 -5.80
N GLY A 242 -1.07 -27.02 -6.59
CA GLY A 242 -1.16 -25.64 -6.13
C GLY A 242 -0.31 -24.65 -6.93
N GLN A 243 -0.06 -23.50 -6.33
CA GLN A 243 0.74 -22.41 -6.86
C GLN A 243 2.08 -22.27 -6.13
N ASP A 244 2.85 -23.35 -6.07
CA ASP A 244 3.95 -23.49 -5.11
C ASP A 244 5.21 -22.58 -5.31
N CYS A 245 5.20 -21.58 -6.18
CA CYS A 245 6.36 -20.75 -6.54
C CYS A 245 6.06 -19.25 -6.62
N ALA A 246 6.89 -18.42 -6.00
CA ALA A 246 6.68 -16.97 -5.93
C ALA A 246 7.27 -16.20 -7.12
N ARG A 247 6.51 -15.22 -7.60
CA ARG A 247 6.90 -14.25 -8.63
C ARG A 247 6.67 -12.82 -8.14
N VAL A 248 7.51 -11.87 -8.57
CA VAL A 248 7.40 -10.45 -8.26
C VAL A 248 7.06 -9.60 -9.48
N GLY A 249 6.27 -8.54 -9.26
CA GLY A 249 6.16 -7.40 -10.19
C GLY A 249 4.83 -6.67 -10.08
N GLY A 250 4.86 -5.33 -10.09
CA GLY A 250 3.68 -4.48 -10.05
C GLY A 250 4.01 -3.00 -10.23
N THR A 251 2.99 -2.15 -10.26
CA THR A 251 3.15 -0.70 -10.52
C THR A 251 3.17 0.17 -9.24
N GLY A 252 3.00 -0.45 -8.06
CA GLY A 252 3.01 0.20 -6.74
C GLY A 252 4.40 0.31 -6.09
N PHE A 253 4.46 0.66 -4.81
CA PHE A 253 5.71 0.90 -4.07
C PHE A 253 6.06 -0.15 -3.00
N SER A 254 5.25 -1.21 -2.87
CA SER A 254 5.55 -2.41 -2.08
C SER A 254 4.45 -3.44 -2.31
N LYS A 255 4.70 -4.70 -1.90
CA LYS A 255 3.72 -5.79 -1.88
C LYS A 255 3.26 -6.25 -3.28
N HIS A 256 4.18 -6.87 -4.01
CA HIS A 256 3.92 -7.43 -5.34
C HIS A 256 4.46 -8.85 -5.52
N TRP A 257 4.64 -9.62 -4.44
CA TRP A 257 4.82 -11.06 -4.59
C TRP A 257 3.45 -11.70 -4.77
N PHE A 258 3.39 -12.59 -5.75
CA PHE A 258 2.24 -13.42 -6.06
C PHE A 258 2.75 -14.84 -6.12
N ASP A 259 1.95 -15.79 -5.68
CA ASP A 259 2.23 -17.18 -5.98
C ASP A 259 1.84 -17.50 -7.45
N ARG A 260 2.37 -18.61 -7.96
CA ARG A 260 2.02 -19.18 -9.26
C ARG A 260 2.44 -20.63 -9.36
N SER A 261 1.68 -21.43 -10.13
CA SER A 261 2.14 -22.75 -10.55
C SER A 261 3.56 -22.65 -11.13
N CYS A 262 4.50 -23.37 -10.50
CA CYS A 262 5.93 -23.40 -10.84
C CYS A 262 6.21 -23.75 -12.33
N ARG A 263 5.24 -24.37 -13.01
CA ARG A 263 5.32 -24.75 -14.44
C ARG A 263 5.09 -23.56 -15.39
N SER A 264 4.55 -22.45 -14.89
CA SER A 264 4.21 -21.26 -15.70
C SER A 264 5.45 -20.60 -16.30
N PRO A 265 5.42 -20.12 -17.56
CA PRO A 265 6.54 -19.39 -18.14
C PRO A 265 6.57 -17.94 -17.64
N GLN A 266 7.53 -17.60 -16.79
CA GLN A 266 7.78 -16.23 -16.28
C GLN A 266 9.21 -15.79 -16.59
N LYS A 267 9.46 -14.47 -16.55
CA LYS A 267 10.83 -13.92 -16.53
C LYS A 267 11.50 -14.31 -15.20
N SER A 268 12.78 -13.99 -14.98
CA SER A 268 13.46 -14.33 -13.71
C SER A 268 14.49 -13.29 -13.29
N ILE A 269 14.67 -13.14 -11.97
CA ILE A 269 15.74 -12.33 -11.37
C ILE A 269 16.73 -13.29 -10.74
N CYS A 270 17.98 -13.25 -11.22
CA CYS A 270 19.09 -13.92 -10.58
C CYS A 270 19.86 -12.95 -9.71
N GLU A 271 20.48 -13.45 -8.65
CA GLU A 271 21.46 -12.71 -7.86
C GLU A 271 22.78 -13.46 -7.72
N LYS A 272 23.86 -12.73 -7.45
CA LYS A 272 25.12 -13.26 -6.91
C LYS A 272 25.90 -12.18 -6.16
N PRO A 273 26.81 -12.53 -5.23
CA PRO A 273 27.71 -11.56 -4.62
C PRO A 273 28.58 -10.84 -5.67
N VAL A 274 28.97 -9.60 -5.37
CA VAL A 274 29.99 -8.86 -6.13
C VAL A 274 31.31 -9.62 -6.15
N GLU A 275 32.00 -9.61 -7.30
CA GLU A 275 33.35 -10.17 -7.39
C GLU A 275 34.32 -9.33 -6.55
N LYS A 276 35.02 -10.00 -5.64
CA LYS A 276 36.20 -9.43 -4.97
C LYS A 276 37.38 -9.60 -5.93
N ALA A 277 37.76 -8.53 -6.61
CA ALA A 277 38.91 -8.55 -7.53
C ALA A 277 40.18 -8.99 -6.80
N GLU A 278 40.62 -10.23 -7.02
CA GLU A 278 41.83 -10.76 -6.40
C GLU A 278 43.04 -9.96 -6.89
N THR A 279 43.73 -9.31 -5.96
CA THR A 279 45.02 -8.70 -6.26
C THR A 279 46.06 -9.80 -6.36
N GLY A 280 46.29 -10.30 -7.57
CA GLY A 280 47.42 -11.16 -7.87
C GLY A 280 48.73 -10.52 -7.37
N LEU A 281 49.48 -11.30 -6.59
CA LEU A 281 50.78 -10.96 -6.01
C LEU A 281 51.89 -11.64 -6.83
#